data_AF-A2G879-F1
#
_entry.id   AF-A2G879-F1
#
_cell.length_a   1.000
_cell.length_b   1.000
_cell.length_c   1.000
_cell.angle_alpha   90.00
_cell.angle_beta   90.00
_cell.angle_gamma   90.00
#
_symmetry.space_group_name_H-M   'P 1'
#
loop_
_entity.id
_entity.type
_entity.pdbx_description
1 polymer ?
#
loop_
_entity_poly.entity_id
_entity_poly.type
_entity_poly.pdbx_seq_one_letter_code
_entity_poly.pdbx_strand_id
1 'polypeptide(L)'
;MHDQIDKFKEYISQTRIDNDQIFLEIPDLEKFEKEKVYNYCPFLKLSLIEACAYFGSINIFYFLTSNQYCKKTKECLRYSIIGRNSDIINECLKDNEMDIKCLRDIVRTHNNEMLEYVLERNIFTYKDFDVEEWVHNKDIYERRKYKAVYEDVITYQNLNAVFLLFEREKNCIFPWCAAFPQTIDIIKSNKIPDKIDFHGRNI
;
A
#
# COMPACT_ATOMS: atom_id res chain seq x y z
N MET A 1 19.39 5.57 -3.74
CA MET A 1 19.33 6.37 -2.50
C MET A 1 20.32 5.75 -1.54
N HIS A 2 21.42 6.43 -1.21
CA HIS A 2 22.38 5.92 -0.22
C HIS A 2 22.05 6.60 1.12
N ASP A 3 21.64 5.79 2.09
CA ASP A 3 21.44 6.27 3.45
C ASP A 3 22.77 6.72 4.10
N GLN A 4 22.69 7.55 5.13
CA GLN A 4 23.86 8.11 5.81
C GLN A 4 24.32 7.21 6.96
N ILE A 5 24.57 5.93 6.67
CA ILE A 5 24.89 4.90 7.68
C ILE A 5 26.05 5.29 8.59
N ASP A 6 27.10 5.96 8.08
CA ASP A 6 28.24 6.34 8.90
C ASP A 6 27.88 7.42 9.94
N LYS A 7 27.09 8.42 9.54
CA LYS A 7 26.55 9.42 10.48
C LYS A 7 25.58 8.79 11.46
N PHE A 8 24.78 7.82 11.01
CA PHE A 8 23.89 7.08 11.88
C PHE A 8 24.67 6.30 12.95
N LYS A 9 25.76 5.61 12.56
CA LYS A 9 26.66 4.91 13.50
C LYS A 9 27.29 5.87 14.51
N GLU A 10 27.73 7.04 14.06
CA GLU A 10 28.25 8.09 14.96
C GLU A 10 27.15 8.55 15.94
N TYR A 11 25.95 8.82 15.44
CA TYR A 11 24.81 9.25 16.26
C TYR A 11 24.46 8.26 17.37
N ILE A 12 24.34 6.96 17.05
CA ILE A 12 24.00 5.93 18.05
C ILE A 12 25.14 5.61 19.02
N SER A 13 26.39 5.95 18.67
CA SER A 13 27.51 5.83 19.63
C SER A 13 27.40 6.84 20.77
N GLN A 14 26.71 7.96 20.51
CA GLN A 14 26.51 9.06 21.46
C GLN A 14 25.10 9.06 22.06
N THR A 15 24.17 8.32 21.45
CA THR A 15 22.74 8.36 21.79
C THR A 15 22.21 6.95 22.01
N ARG A 16 21.57 6.71 23.16
CA ARG A 16 20.85 5.45 23.41
C ARG A 16 19.53 5.48 22.65
N ILE A 17 19.35 4.55 21.71
CA ILE A 17 18.06 4.33 21.05
C ILE A 17 17.31 3.25 21.82
N ASP A 18 16.07 3.56 22.21
CA ASP A 18 15.12 2.59 22.71
C ASP A 18 14.25 2.11 21.55
N ASN A 19 14.35 0.82 21.22
CA ASN A 19 13.73 0.26 20.00
C ASN A 19 12.22 0.11 20.12
N ASP A 20 11.69 0.12 21.35
CA ASP A 20 10.26 0.02 21.62
C ASP A 20 9.57 1.40 21.63
N GLN A 21 10.32 2.49 21.40
CA GLN A 21 9.80 3.84 21.35
C GLN A 21 9.52 4.33 19.92
N ILE A 22 8.62 5.30 19.85
CA ILE A 22 8.31 6.04 18.63
C ILE A 22 9.58 6.80 18.23
N PHE A 23 10.16 6.41 17.10
CA PHE A 23 11.32 7.07 16.53
C PHE A 23 10.91 8.28 15.68
N LEU A 24 9.82 8.13 14.92
CA LEU A 24 9.34 9.18 14.03
C LEU A 24 7.80 9.19 13.98
N GLU A 25 7.23 10.38 14.02
CA GLU A 25 5.82 10.62 13.72
C GLU A 25 5.71 11.29 12.35
N ILE A 26 4.94 10.69 11.45
CA ILE A 26 4.64 11.26 10.13
C ILE A 26 3.13 11.41 9.94
N PRO A 27 2.67 12.31 9.07
CA PRO A 27 1.25 12.36 8.73
C PRO A 27 0.75 11.02 8.20
N ASP A 28 -0.32 10.50 8.80
CA ASP A 28 -0.99 9.27 8.38
C ASP A 28 -1.87 9.61 7.18
N LEU A 29 -1.32 9.45 5.97
CA LEU A 29 -2.02 9.74 4.72
C LEU A 29 -3.30 8.92 4.55
N GLU A 30 -3.36 7.72 5.12
CA GLU A 30 -4.55 6.88 5.06
C GLU A 30 -5.70 7.47 5.88
N LYS A 31 -5.40 8.10 7.02
CA LYS A 31 -6.42 8.74 7.86
C LYS A 31 -6.66 10.20 7.50
N PHE A 32 -5.69 10.88 6.89
CA PHE A 32 -5.79 12.30 6.54
C PHE A 32 -6.95 12.59 5.56
N GLU A 33 -7.19 11.71 4.59
CA GLU A 33 -8.34 11.85 3.69
C GLU A 33 -9.69 11.62 4.38
N LYS A 34 -9.68 10.86 5.49
CA LYS A 34 -10.88 10.34 6.17
C LYS A 34 -11.37 11.23 7.31
N GLU A 35 -10.48 11.97 7.98
CA GLU A 35 -10.77 12.75 9.19
C GLU A 35 -10.87 14.27 9.00
N LYS A 36 -11.03 14.77 7.75
CA LYS A 36 -11.20 16.21 7.43
C LYS A 36 -12.29 16.97 8.23
N VAL A 37 -13.10 16.25 9.02
CA VAL A 37 -14.22 16.74 9.83
C VAL A 37 -13.78 17.33 11.18
N TYR A 38 -12.61 16.95 11.71
CA TYR A 38 -12.07 17.50 12.95
C TYR A 38 -10.65 18.00 12.65
N ASN A 39 -10.22 19.16 13.19
CA ASN A 39 -8.87 19.74 13.02
C ASN A 39 -7.73 18.87 13.63
N TYR A 40 -7.76 17.56 13.41
CA TYR A 40 -6.81 16.58 13.88
C TYR A 40 -6.03 16.09 12.66
N CYS A 41 -4.70 16.24 12.69
CA CYS A 41 -3.82 15.58 11.74
C CYS A 41 -3.50 14.21 12.35
N PRO A 42 -4.02 13.10 11.80
CA PRO A 42 -3.66 11.78 12.30
C PRO A 42 -2.17 11.52 11.99
N PHE A 43 -1.45 11.02 12.99
CA PHE A 43 -0.03 10.69 12.85
C PHE A 43 0.19 9.18 12.88
N LEU A 44 1.04 8.71 11.96
CA LEU A 44 1.61 7.38 11.96
C LEU A 44 2.89 7.42 12.79
N LYS A 45 2.96 6.55 13.79
CA LYS A 45 4.10 6.41 14.70
C LYS A 45 4.94 5.23 14.22
N LEU A 46 6.19 5.49 13.89
CA LEU A 46 7.13 4.50 13.37
C LEU A 46 8.21 4.23 14.42
N SER A 47 8.47 2.96 14.71
CA SER A 47 9.73 2.55 15.33
C SER A 47 10.90 2.81 14.36
N LEU A 48 12.13 2.78 14.86
CA LEU A 48 13.31 3.03 14.04
C LEU A 48 13.40 2.07 12.84
N ILE A 49 13.15 0.77 13.06
CA ILE A 49 13.25 -0.23 11.99
C ILE A 49 12.14 -0.09 10.94
N GLU A 50 10.94 0.33 11.39
CA GLU A 50 9.81 0.64 10.51
C GLU A 50 10.07 1.90 9.70
N ALA A 51 10.69 2.93 10.29
CA ALA A 51 11.12 4.11 9.56
C ALA A 51 12.17 3.76 8.50
N CYS A 52 13.15 2.90 8.83
CA CYS A 52 14.11 2.42 7.83
C CYS A 52 13.42 1.72 6.65
N ALA A 53 12.41 0.88 6.92
CA ALA A 53 11.62 0.24 5.86
C ALA A 53 10.82 1.28 5.05
N TYR A 54 10.13 2.20 5.71
CA TYR A 54 9.29 3.23 5.10
C TYR A 54 10.07 4.16 4.15
N PHE A 55 11.29 4.54 4.54
CA PHE A 55 12.17 5.41 3.74
C PHE A 55 13.18 4.65 2.89
N GLY A 56 13.14 3.32 2.86
CA GLY A 56 14.05 2.50 2.05
C GLY A 56 15.54 2.60 2.44
N SER A 57 15.84 2.85 3.72
CA SER A 57 17.21 2.98 4.26
C SER A 57 17.85 1.60 4.51
N ILE A 58 18.28 0.94 3.43
CA ILE A 58 18.72 -0.47 3.44
C ILE A 58 19.96 -0.75 4.29
N ASN A 59 20.99 0.11 4.26
CA ASN A 59 22.21 -0.15 5.01
C ASN A 59 21.98 0.05 6.51
N ILE A 60 21.16 1.04 6.88
CA ILE A 60 20.73 1.23 8.28
C ILE A 60 19.85 0.06 8.72
N PHE A 61 18.89 -0.37 7.90
CA PHE A 61 18.03 -1.52 8.19
C PHE A 61 18.87 -2.78 8.48
N TYR A 62 19.79 -3.15 7.57
CA TYR A 62 20.65 -4.32 7.78
C TYR A 62 21.62 -4.15 8.94
N PHE A 63 22.15 -2.94 9.17
CA PHE A 63 22.97 -2.70 10.34
C PHE A 63 22.20 -2.98 11.64
N LEU A 64 20.95 -2.53 11.74
CA LEU A 64 20.12 -2.73 12.92
C LEU A 64 19.72 -4.20 13.12
N THR A 65 19.34 -4.90 12.07
CA THR A 65 18.91 -6.30 12.16
C THR A 65 20.10 -7.25 12.38
N SER A 66 21.22 -7.04 11.67
CA SER A 66 22.40 -7.92 11.76
C SER A 66 23.11 -7.83 13.11
N ASN A 67 23.10 -6.64 13.74
CA ASN A 67 23.66 -6.45 15.07
C ASN A 67 22.64 -6.69 16.19
N GLN A 68 21.44 -7.18 15.87
CA GLN A 68 20.36 -7.46 16.81
C GLN A 68 19.93 -6.25 17.66
N TYR A 69 20.15 -5.03 17.14
CA TYR A 69 19.65 -3.83 17.79
C TYR A 69 18.13 -3.78 17.67
N CYS A 70 17.55 -4.07 16.50
CA CYS A 70 16.11 -4.09 16.31
C CYS A 70 15.64 -5.44 15.79
N LYS A 71 14.41 -5.83 16.14
CA LYS A 71 13.70 -6.95 15.52
C LYS A 71 12.77 -6.41 14.44
N LYS A 72 12.68 -7.12 13.31
CA LYS A 72 11.72 -6.81 12.24
C LYS A 72 10.30 -6.92 12.80
N THR A 73 9.46 -5.92 12.54
CA THR A 73 8.03 -5.97 12.87
C THR A 73 7.26 -6.49 11.65
N LYS A 74 5.99 -6.88 11.85
CA LYS A 74 5.12 -7.28 10.74
C LYS A 74 4.85 -6.13 9.76
N GLU A 75 4.80 -4.90 10.28
CA GLU A 75 4.55 -3.70 9.45
C GLU A 75 5.75 -3.33 8.57
N CYS A 76 6.97 -3.81 8.89
CA CYS A 76 8.14 -3.59 8.04
C CYS A 76 7.91 -4.04 6.58
N LEU A 77 7.15 -5.11 6.33
CA LEU A 77 6.83 -5.55 4.96
C LEU A 77 6.04 -4.47 4.22
N ARG A 78 4.92 -4.01 4.79
CA ARG A 78 4.09 -2.94 4.22
C ARG A 78 4.88 -1.65 4.01
N TYR A 79 5.64 -1.23 5.01
CA TYR A 79 6.44 -0.01 4.89
C TYR A 79 7.56 -0.13 3.86
N SER A 80 8.17 -1.31 3.69
CA SER A 80 9.18 -1.52 2.64
C SER A 80 8.60 -1.44 1.23
N ILE A 81 7.34 -1.83 1.04
CA ILE A 81 6.59 -1.65 -0.21
C ILE A 81 6.40 -0.15 -0.50
N ILE A 82 6.02 0.63 0.51
CA ILE A 82 5.88 2.09 0.40
C ILE A 82 7.24 2.75 0.10
N GLY A 83 8.30 2.31 0.77
CA GLY A 83 9.68 2.79 0.56
C GLY A 83 10.30 2.30 -0.74
N ARG A 84 9.65 1.37 -1.46
CA ARG A 84 10.06 0.81 -2.75
C ARG A 84 11.50 0.27 -2.74
N ASN A 85 11.93 -0.33 -1.64
CA ASN A 85 13.25 -0.94 -1.53
C ASN A 85 13.14 -2.48 -1.60
N SER A 86 13.43 -3.04 -2.78
CA SER A 86 13.30 -4.48 -3.05
C SER A 86 14.13 -5.36 -2.12
N ASP A 87 15.29 -4.90 -1.66
CA ASP A 87 16.12 -5.67 -0.72
C ASP A 87 15.44 -5.79 0.64
N ILE A 88 14.86 -4.70 1.17
CA ILE A 88 14.08 -4.76 2.43
C ILE A 88 12.83 -5.61 2.24
N ILE A 89 12.13 -5.46 1.10
CA ILE A 89 10.92 -6.25 0.78
C ILE A 89 11.26 -7.73 0.80
N ASN A 90 12.29 -8.15 0.07
CA ASN A 90 12.74 -9.55 0.01
C ASN A 90 13.15 -10.08 1.39
N GLU A 91 13.80 -9.26 2.20
CA GLU A 91 14.18 -9.64 3.58
C GLU A 91 12.95 -9.80 4.50
N CYS A 92 11.91 -8.98 4.33
CA CYS A 92 10.68 -9.07 5.11
C CYS A 92 9.80 -10.26 4.68
N LEU A 93 9.81 -10.61 3.39
CA LEU A 93 9.06 -11.75 2.82
C LEU A 93 9.57 -13.12 3.27
N LYS A 94 10.77 -13.20 3.87
CA LYS A 94 11.27 -14.46 4.47
C LYS A 94 10.43 -14.93 5.66
N ASP A 95 9.84 -13.98 6.39
CA ASP A 95 9.13 -14.23 7.65
C ASP A 95 7.64 -13.84 7.59
N ASN A 96 7.19 -13.22 6.49
CA ASN A 96 5.84 -12.68 6.33
C ASN A 96 5.28 -12.92 4.93
N GLU A 97 3.96 -13.07 4.83
CA GLU A 97 3.23 -13.11 3.56
C GLU A 97 2.57 -11.76 3.28
N MET A 98 2.37 -11.43 2.00
CA MET A 98 1.63 -10.23 1.61
C MET A 98 0.14 -10.42 1.92
N ASP A 99 -0.47 -9.39 2.52
CA ASP A 99 -1.91 -9.32 2.79
C ASP A 99 -2.59 -8.24 1.92
N ILE A 100 -3.90 -8.10 2.02
CA ILE A 100 -4.65 -7.08 1.27
C ILE A 100 -4.14 -5.68 1.57
N LYS A 101 -3.65 -5.39 2.78
CA LYS A 101 -3.05 -4.08 3.09
C LYS A 101 -1.80 -3.82 2.25
N CYS A 102 -0.97 -4.84 2.00
CA CYS A 102 0.15 -4.74 1.06
C CYS A 102 -0.35 -4.37 -0.35
N LEU A 103 -1.41 -5.03 -0.86
CA LEU A 103 -1.99 -4.69 -2.16
C LEU A 103 -2.50 -3.24 -2.21
N ARG A 104 -3.15 -2.78 -1.14
CA ARG A 104 -3.56 -1.37 -1.03
C ARG A 104 -2.36 -0.42 -1.09
N ASP A 105 -1.31 -0.70 -0.32
CA ASP A 105 -0.10 0.14 -0.32
C ASP A 105 0.58 0.16 -1.70
N ILE A 106 0.64 -0.96 -2.42
CA ILE A 106 1.12 -1.04 -3.81
C ILE A 106 0.31 -0.10 -4.72
N VAL A 107 -1.02 -0.18 -4.66
CA VAL A 107 -1.94 0.63 -5.48
C VAL A 107 -1.80 2.11 -5.15
N ARG A 108 -1.85 2.48 -3.86
CA ARG A 108 -1.83 3.86 -3.38
C ARG A 108 -0.52 4.58 -3.70
N THR A 109 0.60 3.86 -3.67
CA THR A 109 1.93 4.42 -3.94
C THR A 109 2.33 4.39 -5.41
N HIS A 110 1.44 3.93 -6.30
CA HIS A 110 1.72 3.77 -7.73
C HIS A 110 2.97 2.90 -7.98
N ASN A 111 3.18 1.88 -7.16
CA ASN A 111 4.30 0.96 -7.30
C ASN A 111 4.01 -0.09 -8.40
N ASN A 112 3.99 0.38 -9.65
CA ASN A 112 3.52 -0.40 -10.80
C ASN A 112 4.35 -1.67 -11.05
N GLU A 113 5.67 -1.59 -10.85
CA GLU A 113 6.57 -2.76 -10.95
C GLU A 113 6.18 -3.84 -9.94
N MET A 114 5.90 -3.45 -8.69
CA MET A 114 5.43 -4.39 -7.67
C MET A 114 4.03 -4.92 -8.00
N LEU A 115 3.14 -4.07 -8.52
CA LEU A 115 1.80 -4.49 -8.92
C LEU A 115 1.84 -5.55 -10.03
N GLU A 116 2.68 -5.33 -11.04
CA GLU A 116 2.91 -6.31 -12.11
C GLU A 116 3.46 -7.62 -11.53
N TYR A 117 4.51 -7.53 -10.70
CA TYR A 117 5.13 -8.68 -10.04
C TYR A 117 4.11 -9.55 -9.26
N VAL A 118 3.27 -8.92 -8.41
CA VAL A 118 2.32 -9.68 -7.58
C VAL A 118 1.21 -10.32 -8.40
N LEU A 119 0.79 -9.68 -9.50
CA LEU A 119 -0.22 -10.24 -10.40
C LEU A 119 0.38 -11.35 -11.28
N GLU A 120 1.61 -11.22 -11.79
CA GLU A 120 2.27 -12.27 -12.59
C GLU A 120 2.47 -13.57 -11.81
N ARG A 121 2.80 -13.44 -10.52
CA ARG A 121 3.03 -14.59 -9.64
C ARG A 121 1.75 -15.13 -8.99
N ASN A 122 0.58 -14.55 -9.31
CA ASN A 122 -0.69 -14.86 -8.67
C ASN A 122 -0.63 -14.77 -7.13
N ILE A 123 0.20 -13.85 -6.60
CA ILE A 123 0.19 -13.50 -5.17
C ILE A 123 -1.12 -12.79 -4.86
N PHE A 124 -1.53 -11.90 -5.77
CA PHE A 124 -2.88 -11.37 -5.84
C PHE A 124 -3.47 -11.66 -7.21
N THR A 125 -4.78 -11.73 -7.26
CA THR A 125 -5.62 -11.88 -8.43
C THR A 125 -6.49 -10.64 -8.60
N TYR A 126 -7.15 -10.52 -9.74
CA TYR A 126 -8.14 -9.46 -9.96
C TYR A 126 -9.28 -9.48 -8.93
N LYS A 127 -9.61 -10.64 -8.35
CA LYS A 127 -10.69 -10.76 -7.35
C LYS A 127 -10.34 -10.07 -6.05
N ASP A 128 -9.05 -9.98 -5.74
CA ASP A 128 -8.54 -9.30 -4.54
C ASP A 128 -8.81 -7.79 -4.62
N PHE A 129 -9.07 -7.24 -5.82
CA PHE A 129 -9.44 -5.84 -5.97
C PHE A 129 -10.85 -5.52 -5.46
N ASP A 130 -11.72 -6.52 -5.46
CA ASP A 130 -13.10 -6.42 -5.01
C ASP A 130 -13.28 -6.86 -3.55
N VAL A 131 -12.20 -7.30 -2.88
CA VAL A 131 -12.25 -7.68 -1.47
C VAL A 131 -12.57 -6.46 -0.62
N GLU A 132 -13.77 -6.50 -0.05
CA GLU A 132 -14.28 -5.52 0.90
C GLU A 132 -13.71 -5.80 2.30
N GLU A 133 -12.65 -5.08 2.66
CA GLU A 133 -12.17 -5.09 4.04
C GLU A 133 -12.92 -4.09 4.91
N TRP A 134 -13.15 -4.48 6.16
CA TRP A 134 -13.69 -3.57 7.16
C TRP A 134 -12.69 -2.44 7.40
N VAL A 135 -13.07 -1.24 7.00
CA VAL A 135 -12.35 -0.04 7.42
C VAL A 135 -12.95 0.35 8.77
N HIS A 136 -12.10 0.66 9.76
CA HIS A 136 -12.55 1.24 11.03
C HIS A 136 -13.21 2.59 10.74
N ASN A 137 -14.47 2.57 10.32
CA ASN A 137 -15.23 3.75 10.02
C ASN A 137 -16.71 3.49 10.29
N LYS A 138 -17.24 4.37 11.12
CA LYS A 138 -18.66 4.69 11.26
C LYS A 138 -18.87 5.87 10.32
N ASP A 139 -19.76 5.77 9.33
CA ASP A 139 -20.18 6.96 8.58
C ASP A 139 -20.86 7.97 9.53
N ILE A 140 -21.29 9.12 9.01
CA ILE A 140 -22.05 10.15 9.78
C ILE A 140 -23.32 9.58 10.46
N TYR A 141 -23.75 8.37 10.06
CA TYR A 141 -24.88 7.60 10.56
C TYR A 141 -24.45 6.33 11.32
N GLU A 142 -23.19 6.23 11.71
CA GLU A 142 -22.59 5.11 12.42
C GLU A 142 -22.60 3.74 11.71
N ARG A 143 -22.76 3.70 10.39
CA ARG A 143 -22.72 2.45 9.62
C ARG A 143 -21.29 2.01 9.34
N ARG A 144 -21.07 0.70 9.43
CA ARG A 144 -19.80 0.05 9.05
C ARG A 144 -19.56 0.29 7.56
N LYS A 145 -18.47 0.97 7.21
CA LYS A 145 -18.06 1.15 5.82
C LYS A 145 -17.00 0.11 5.45
N TYR A 146 -17.33 -0.75 4.50
CA TYR A 146 -16.37 -1.60 3.83
C TYR A 146 -15.78 -0.81 2.65
N LYS A 147 -14.48 -0.99 2.37
CA LYS A 147 -13.81 -0.34 1.24
C LYS A 147 -13.08 -1.38 0.41
N ALA A 148 -13.47 -1.55 -0.85
CA ALA A 148 -12.74 -2.41 -1.78
C ALA A 148 -11.37 -1.80 -2.14
N VAL A 149 -10.48 -2.59 -2.71
CA VAL A 149 -9.16 -2.11 -3.16
C VAL A 149 -9.28 -1.31 -4.46
N TYR A 150 -10.23 -1.65 -5.35
CA TYR A 150 -10.48 -0.84 -6.55
C TYR A 150 -10.85 0.60 -6.22
N GLU A 151 -11.45 0.86 -5.06
CA GLU A 151 -11.72 2.23 -4.61
C GLU A 151 -10.44 3.01 -4.34
N ASP A 152 -9.34 2.37 -3.93
CA ASP A 152 -8.04 3.03 -3.83
C ASP A 152 -7.45 3.31 -5.22
N VAL A 153 -7.68 2.43 -6.20
CA VAL A 153 -7.28 2.69 -7.60
C VAL A 153 -7.91 4.01 -8.06
N ILE A 154 -9.21 4.18 -7.84
CA ILE A 154 -9.95 5.41 -8.17
C ILE A 154 -9.48 6.60 -7.32
N THR A 155 -9.41 6.45 -5.99
CA THR A 155 -9.09 7.55 -5.06
C THR A 155 -7.72 8.14 -5.39
N TYR A 156 -6.72 7.29 -5.63
CA TYR A 156 -5.35 7.69 -5.90
C TYR A 156 -5.06 7.87 -7.40
N GLN A 157 -6.09 7.78 -8.26
CA GLN A 157 -5.99 7.98 -9.71
C GLN A 157 -4.92 7.09 -10.36
N ASN A 158 -4.80 5.83 -9.93
CA ASN A 158 -3.80 4.90 -10.45
C ASN A 158 -4.25 4.29 -11.79
N LEU A 159 -4.11 5.08 -12.86
CA LEU A 159 -4.49 4.68 -14.21
C LEU A 159 -3.67 3.48 -14.73
N ASN A 160 -2.42 3.32 -14.29
CA ASN A 160 -1.59 2.18 -14.68
C ASN A 160 -2.17 0.86 -14.16
N ALA A 161 -2.68 0.84 -12.92
CA ALA A 161 -3.39 -0.33 -12.40
C ALA A 161 -4.62 -0.66 -13.25
N VAL A 162 -5.36 0.35 -13.74
CA VAL A 162 -6.52 0.15 -14.63
C VAL A 162 -6.09 -0.55 -15.92
N PHE A 163 -5.07 -0.04 -16.60
CA PHE A 163 -4.61 -0.63 -17.86
C PHE A 163 -4.04 -2.04 -17.67
N LEU A 164 -3.24 -2.25 -16.62
CA LEU A 164 -2.68 -3.55 -16.30
C LEU A 164 -3.76 -4.59 -16.01
N LEU A 165 -4.80 -4.22 -15.26
CA LEU A 165 -5.93 -5.11 -14.98
C LEU A 165 -6.82 -5.32 -16.22
N PHE A 166 -6.99 -4.30 -17.06
CA PHE A 166 -7.75 -4.42 -18.31
C PHE A 166 -7.12 -5.44 -19.28
N GLU A 167 -5.81 -5.36 -19.46
CA GLU A 167 -5.06 -6.27 -20.35
C GLU A 167 -5.15 -7.72 -19.89
N ARG A 168 -5.26 -7.96 -18.58
CA ARG A 168 -5.35 -9.31 -18.00
C ARG A 168 -6.77 -9.84 -17.97
N GLU A 169 -7.69 -9.10 -17.35
CA GLU A 169 -9.06 -9.55 -17.06
C GLU A 169 -10.04 -8.38 -17.15
N LYS A 170 -10.31 -7.95 -18.40
CA LYS A 170 -11.18 -6.79 -18.70
C LYS A 170 -12.51 -6.79 -17.96
N ASN A 171 -13.13 -7.95 -17.73
CA ASN A 171 -14.46 -8.05 -17.12
C ASN A 171 -14.49 -7.61 -15.65
N CYS A 172 -13.33 -7.60 -14.98
CA CYS A 172 -13.23 -7.34 -13.54
C CYS A 172 -13.08 -5.86 -13.22
N ILE A 173 -12.77 -5.03 -14.21
CA ILE A 173 -12.66 -3.59 -14.02
C ILE A 173 -13.94 -2.82 -14.35
N PHE A 174 -14.89 -3.47 -15.04
CA PHE A 174 -16.21 -2.88 -15.27
C PHE A 174 -17.09 -3.02 -14.01
N PRO A 175 -17.86 -1.98 -13.63
CA PRO A 175 -17.95 -0.67 -14.27
C PRO A 175 -17.00 0.37 -13.67
N TRP A 176 -16.21 0.03 -12.63
CA TRP A 176 -15.49 1.01 -11.84
C TRP A 176 -14.38 1.75 -12.62
N CYS A 177 -13.88 1.17 -13.71
CA CYS A 177 -12.96 1.83 -14.63
C CYS A 177 -13.55 3.11 -15.27
N ALA A 178 -14.89 3.23 -15.35
CA ALA A 178 -15.57 4.41 -15.87
C ALA A 178 -15.33 5.68 -15.02
N ALA A 179 -14.80 5.53 -13.79
CA ALA A 179 -14.31 6.66 -12.99
C ALA A 179 -13.10 7.37 -13.64
N PHE A 180 -12.46 6.76 -14.64
CA PHE A 180 -11.32 7.30 -15.37
C PHE A 180 -11.75 7.74 -16.78
N PRO A 181 -11.77 9.05 -17.09
CA PRO A 181 -12.15 9.55 -18.42
C PRO A 181 -11.33 8.92 -19.57
N GLN A 182 -10.08 8.55 -19.32
CA GLN A 182 -9.17 7.91 -20.27
C GLN A 182 -9.66 6.53 -20.74
N THR A 183 -10.58 5.90 -20.01
CA THR A 183 -11.11 4.58 -20.37
C THR A 183 -12.30 4.67 -21.32
N ILE A 184 -12.84 5.85 -21.62
CA ILE A 184 -14.06 6.02 -22.44
C ILE A 184 -13.93 5.31 -23.80
N ASP A 185 -12.79 5.45 -24.48
CA ASP A 185 -12.60 4.83 -25.79
C ASP A 185 -12.42 3.30 -25.69
N ILE A 186 -11.84 2.83 -24.59
CA ILE A 186 -11.74 1.39 -24.27
C ILE A 186 -13.14 0.82 -24.04
N ILE A 187 -13.97 1.53 -23.27
CA ILE A 187 -15.36 1.15 -22.99
C ILE A 187 -16.18 1.10 -24.29
N LYS A 188 -16.05 2.12 -25.17
CA LYS A 188 -16.79 2.20 -26.44
C LYS A 188 -16.37 1.14 -27.46
N SER A 189 -15.09 0.79 -27.50
CA SER A 189 -14.53 -0.16 -28.48
C SER A 189 -14.76 -1.63 -28.10
N ASN A 190 -15.03 -1.92 -26.83
CA ASN A 190 -15.31 -3.26 -26.35
C ASN A 190 -16.82 -3.50 -26.23
N LYS A 191 -17.31 -4.64 -26.73
CA LYS A 191 -18.66 -5.13 -26.38
C LYS A 191 -18.66 -5.45 -24.88
N ILE A 192 -19.14 -4.50 -24.07
CA ILE A 192 -19.30 -4.66 -22.63
C ILE A 192 -20.13 -5.94 -22.39
N PRO A 193 -19.72 -6.85 -21.49
CA PRO A 193 -20.52 -8.01 -21.13
C PRO A 193 -21.92 -7.56 -20.73
N ASP A 194 -22.96 -8.24 -21.21
CA ASP A 194 -24.35 -7.82 -21.07
C ASP A 194 -24.71 -7.46 -19.62
N LYS A 195 -24.96 -6.17 -19.43
CA LYS A 195 -25.75 -5.50 -18.38
C LYS A 195 -25.36 -5.68 -16.92
N ILE A 196 -24.45 -6.58 -16.56
CA ILE A 196 -24.20 -6.92 -15.16
C ILE A 196 -22.71 -7.23 -14.95
N ASP A 197 -22.08 -6.59 -13.97
CA ASP A 197 -20.69 -6.88 -13.59
C ASP A 197 -20.56 -8.19 -12.79
N PHE A 198 -19.34 -8.56 -12.40
CA PHE A 198 -19.07 -9.77 -11.59
C PHE A 198 -19.85 -9.82 -10.27
N HIS A 199 -20.33 -8.67 -9.77
CA HIS A 199 -21.11 -8.52 -8.53
C HIS A 199 -22.62 -8.42 -8.73
N GLY A 200 -23.14 -8.52 -9.95
CA GLY A 200 -24.57 -8.35 -10.14
C GLY A 200 -25.02 -6.89 -10.33
N ARG A 201 -24.10 -5.92 -10.42
CA ARG A 201 -24.43 -4.50 -10.55
C ARG A 201 -24.65 -4.13 -12.02
N ASN A 202 -25.66 -3.32 -12.29
CA ASN A 202 -25.93 -2.87 -13.66
C ASN A 202 -24.75 -2.03 -14.20
N ILE A 203 -24.27 -2.38 -15.40
CA ILE A 203 -23.24 -1.64 -16.15
C ILE A 203 -23.90 -0.57 -17.02
#